data_AF-A0A6I1K2C4-F1
#
_entry.id   AF-A0A6I1K2C4-F1
#
_cell.length_a   1.000
_cell.length_b   1.000
_cell.length_c   1.000
_cell.angle_alpha   90.00
_cell.angle_beta   90.00
_cell.angle_gamma   90.00
#
_symmetry.space_group_name_H-M   'P 1'
#
loop_
_entity.id
_entity.type
_entity.pdbx_description
1 polymer ?
#
loop_
_entity_poly.entity_id
_entity_poly.type
_entity_poly.pdbx_seq_one_letter_code
_entity_poly.pdbx_strand_id
1 'polypeptide(L)'
;MRLAIFLGVLVVMAAWETIAARRTRVLPRARRWPGNFGIAVLDALLTRLVAPAGAVGFAHLAEARGWGLRHFTDWPVWLEGIAAVVVLDFAIYAQHRVFHAVPFLWRLHRMHHADVDVDVTTGARFHPAEILLSLGVKFLVIAALGASPGSVLVFEVLLNATAMFMVGMDSR
;
A
#
# COMPACT_ATOMS: atom_id res chain seq x y z
N MET A 1 -0.23 -4.00 15.92
CA MET A 1 0.80 -3.04 15.43
C MET A 1 0.41 -2.35 14.12
N ARG A 2 0.29 -3.02 12.96
CA ARG A 2 -0.02 -2.36 11.66
C ARG A 2 -1.27 -1.48 11.65
N LEU A 3 -2.39 -1.97 12.21
CA LEU A 3 -3.63 -1.19 12.31
C LEU A 3 -3.45 0.08 13.17
N ALA A 4 -2.74 -0.02 14.30
CA ALA A 4 -2.49 1.13 15.16
C ALA A 4 -1.63 2.20 14.44
N ILE A 5 -0.62 1.77 13.68
CA ILE A 5 0.19 2.69 12.85
C ILE A 5 -0.68 3.35 11.78
N PHE A 6 -1.49 2.56 11.07
CA PHE A 6 -2.42 3.08 10.06
C PHE A 6 -3.37 4.14 10.66
N LEU A 7 -4.02 3.84 11.79
CA LEU A 7 -4.93 4.75 12.47
C LEU A 7 -4.19 6.01 12.98
N GLY A 8 -2.99 5.84 13.51
CA GLY A 8 -2.15 6.96 13.95
C GLY A 8 -1.80 7.91 12.80
N VAL A 9 -1.32 7.36 11.68
CA VAL A 9 -1.01 8.17 10.48
C VAL A 9 -2.28 8.82 9.92
N LEU A 10 -3.40 8.10 9.86
CA LEU A 10 -4.68 8.63 9.41
C LEU A 10 -5.12 9.84 10.25
N VAL A 11 -5.04 9.74 11.58
CA VAL A 11 -5.40 10.85 12.49
C VAL A 11 -4.47 12.05 12.29
N VAL A 12 -3.15 11.82 12.23
CA VAL A 12 -2.16 12.88 12.03
C VAL A 12 -2.39 13.58 10.68
N MET A 13 -2.58 12.83 9.60
CA MET A 13 -2.82 13.40 8.28
C MET A 13 -4.17 14.09 8.16
N ALA A 14 -5.24 13.55 8.76
CA ALA A 14 -6.55 14.20 8.78
C ALA A 14 -6.53 15.52 9.57
N ALA A 15 -5.79 15.58 10.68
CA ALA A 15 -5.60 16.79 11.47
C ALA A 15 -4.79 17.83 10.66
N TRP A 16 -3.67 17.41 10.07
CA TRP A 16 -2.84 18.26 9.21
C TRP A 16 -3.64 18.83 8.04
N GLU A 17 -4.40 18.01 7.32
CA GLU A 17 -5.23 18.44 6.18
C GLU A 17 -6.32 19.44 6.61
N THR A 18 -6.79 19.37 7.86
CA THR A 18 -7.77 20.32 8.39
C THR A 18 -7.13 21.68 8.69
N ILE A 19 -5.90 21.69 9.21
CA ILE A 19 -5.14 22.91 9.54
C ILE A 19 -4.56 23.58 8.29
N ALA A 20 -4.04 22.77 7.36
CA ALA A 20 -3.38 23.22 6.13
C ALA A 20 -4.31 23.18 4.92
N ALA A 21 -5.63 23.26 5.11
CA ALA A 21 -6.61 23.17 4.03
C ALA A 21 -6.43 24.32 3.02
N ARG A 22 -5.92 24.01 1.82
CA ARG A 22 -5.73 24.99 0.73
C ARG A 22 -6.82 24.95 -0.35
N ARG A 23 -7.79 24.03 -0.24
CA ARG A 23 -8.85 23.80 -1.24
C ARG A 23 -10.25 23.94 -0.65
N THR A 24 -11.14 24.57 -1.41
CA THR A 24 -12.58 24.51 -1.17
C THR A 24 -13.10 23.15 -1.62
N ARG A 25 -13.63 22.36 -0.69
CA ARG A 25 -14.19 21.04 -0.99
C ARG A 25 -15.50 21.17 -1.76
N VAL A 26 -15.68 20.36 -2.80
CA VAL A 26 -16.91 20.25 -3.58
C VAL A 26 -17.94 19.43 -2.81
N LEU A 27 -17.52 18.32 -2.18
CA LEU A 27 -18.39 17.49 -1.35
C LEU A 27 -17.95 17.48 0.13
N PRO A 28 -18.90 17.42 1.07
CA PRO A 28 -18.57 17.26 2.48
C PRO A 28 -17.99 15.86 2.76
N ARG A 29 -17.00 15.79 3.66
CA ARG A 29 -16.35 14.54 4.10
C ARG A 29 -17.35 13.43 4.46
N ALA A 30 -18.44 13.79 5.16
CA ALA A 30 -19.49 12.86 5.58
C ALA A 30 -20.16 12.10 4.42
N ARG A 31 -20.16 12.64 3.19
CA ARG A 31 -20.69 11.94 2.00
C ARG A 31 -19.69 11.00 1.34
N ARG A 32 -18.38 11.19 1.57
CA ARG A 32 -17.31 10.48 0.86
C ARG A 32 -16.60 9.44 1.71
N TRP A 33 -16.27 9.80 2.95
CA TRP A 33 -15.51 8.97 3.88
C TRP A 33 -16.17 7.61 4.15
N PRO A 34 -17.51 7.48 4.33
CA PRO A 34 -18.12 6.17 4.52
C PRO A 34 -17.87 5.21 3.35
N GLY A 35 -17.91 5.72 2.11
CA GLY A 35 -17.61 4.94 0.92
C GLY A 35 -16.15 4.52 0.87
N ASN A 36 -15.22 5.47 1.05
CA ASN A 36 -13.78 5.20 1.01
C ASN A 36 -13.35 4.20 2.10
N PHE A 37 -13.82 4.38 3.34
CA PHE A 37 -13.54 3.42 4.41
C PHE A 37 -14.26 2.09 4.21
N GLY A 38 -15.49 2.09 3.70
CA GLY A 38 -16.22 0.85 3.40
C GLY A 38 -15.47 -0.04 2.40
N ILE A 39 -14.92 0.58 1.34
CA ILE A 39 -14.06 -0.10 0.38
C ILE A 39 -12.75 -0.57 1.04
N ALA A 40 -12.08 0.29 1.81
CA ALA A 40 -10.83 -0.09 2.48
C ALA A 40 -11.02 -1.26 3.45
N VAL A 41 -12.16 -1.32 4.17
CA VAL A 41 -12.52 -2.44 5.03
C VAL A 41 -12.80 -3.70 4.20
N LEU A 42 -13.55 -3.58 3.10
CA LEU A 42 -13.78 -4.71 2.18
C LEU A 42 -12.45 -5.28 1.66
N ASP A 43 -11.54 -4.42 1.22
CA ASP A 43 -10.21 -4.81 0.73
C ASP A 43 -9.38 -5.49 1.83
N ALA A 44 -9.41 -4.96 3.05
CA ALA A 44 -8.76 -5.57 4.20
C ALA A 44 -9.34 -6.97 4.51
N LEU A 45 -10.66 -7.14 4.46
CA LEU A 45 -11.29 -8.44 4.70
C LEU A 45 -10.96 -9.44 3.58
N LEU A 46 -11.05 -9.02 2.32
CA LEU A 46 -10.75 -9.87 1.16
C LEU A 46 -9.29 -10.32 1.15
N THR A 47 -8.35 -9.41 1.42
CA THR A 47 -6.93 -9.78 1.53
C THR A 47 -6.68 -10.76 2.66
N ARG A 48 -7.40 -10.66 3.79
CA ARG A 48 -7.30 -11.63 4.89
C ARG A 48 -7.99 -12.96 4.60
N LEU A 49 -9.01 -12.98 3.76
CA LEU A 49 -9.60 -14.23 3.30
C LEU A 49 -8.63 -14.98 2.37
N VAL A 50 -8.02 -14.28 1.41
CA VAL A 50 -7.10 -14.87 0.43
C VAL A 50 -5.74 -15.20 1.05
N ALA A 51 -5.22 -14.32 1.89
CA ALA A 51 -3.95 -14.48 2.58
C ALA A 51 -4.10 -14.04 4.06
N PRO A 52 -4.55 -14.94 4.95
CA PRO A 52 -4.80 -14.61 6.37
C PRO A 52 -3.63 -13.94 7.07
N ALA A 53 -2.42 -14.38 6.78
CA ALA A 53 -1.19 -13.85 7.37
C ALA A 53 -0.59 -12.65 6.58
N GLY A 54 -1.17 -12.30 5.43
CA GLY A 54 -0.74 -11.20 4.57
C GLY A 54 0.69 -11.35 4.04
N ALA A 55 1.29 -10.23 3.61
CA ALA A 55 2.65 -10.19 3.08
C ALA A 55 3.72 -10.57 4.12
N VAL A 56 3.58 -10.12 5.37
CA VAL A 56 4.51 -10.48 6.46
C VAL A 56 4.47 -11.97 6.75
N GLY A 57 3.27 -12.58 6.79
CA GLY A 57 3.15 -14.02 6.97
C GLY A 57 3.71 -14.82 5.79
N PHE A 58 3.50 -14.33 4.57
CA PHE A 58 4.12 -14.93 3.39
C PHE A 58 5.66 -14.83 3.43
N ALA A 59 6.22 -13.72 3.94
CA ALA A 59 7.65 -13.57 4.15
C ALA A 59 8.21 -14.60 5.15
N HIS A 60 7.50 -14.87 6.25
CA HIS A 60 7.87 -15.96 7.17
C HIS A 60 7.87 -17.33 6.49
N LEU A 61 6.89 -17.60 5.62
CA LEU A 61 6.84 -18.83 4.84
C LEU A 61 8.02 -18.94 3.87
N ALA A 62 8.33 -17.87 3.14
CA ALA A 62 9.45 -17.80 2.21
C ALA A 62 10.78 -18.05 2.95
N GLU A 63 10.95 -17.40 4.11
CA GLU A 63 12.10 -17.59 5.00
C GLU A 63 12.23 -19.04 5.49
N ALA A 64 11.15 -19.64 5.99
CA ALA A 64 11.15 -21.01 6.47
C ALA A 64 11.45 -22.04 5.37
N ARG A 65 11.16 -21.69 4.10
CA ARG A 65 11.43 -22.54 2.93
C ARG A 65 12.77 -22.25 2.25
N GLY A 66 13.54 -21.28 2.75
CA GLY A 66 14.81 -20.90 2.13
C GLY A 66 14.65 -20.25 0.75
N TRP A 67 13.54 -19.57 0.49
CA TRP A 67 13.29 -18.93 -0.81
C TRP A 67 14.04 -17.61 -0.96
N GLY A 68 14.51 -17.37 -2.18
CA GLY A 68 14.97 -16.06 -2.65
C GLY A 68 16.48 -15.83 -2.56
N LEU A 69 16.89 -14.72 -3.17
CA LEU A 69 18.30 -14.38 -3.39
C LEU A 69 19.11 -14.19 -2.11
N ARG A 70 18.49 -13.80 -1.00
CA ARG A 70 19.20 -13.61 0.29
C ARG A 70 19.97 -14.84 0.75
N HIS A 71 19.55 -16.04 0.34
CA HIS A 71 20.22 -17.29 0.73
C HIS A 71 21.53 -17.53 -0.03
N PHE A 72 21.81 -16.70 -1.03
CA PHE A 72 23.01 -16.73 -1.87
C PHE A 72 23.89 -15.49 -1.65
N THR A 73 23.56 -14.63 -0.69
CA THR A 73 24.31 -13.41 -0.38
C THR A 73 24.70 -13.36 1.09
N ASP A 74 25.93 -12.95 1.39
CA ASP A 74 26.39 -12.70 2.76
C ASP A 74 26.30 -11.21 3.12
N TRP A 75 25.25 -10.53 2.65
CA TRP A 75 25.10 -9.09 2.88
C TRP A 75 24.75 -8.80 4.34
N PRO A 76 25.20 -7.66 4.90
CA PRO A 76 24.73 -7.22 6.20
C PRO A 76 23.21 -7.05 6.21
N VAL A 77 22.55 -7.47 7.28
CA VAL A 77 21.08 -7.44 7.44
C VAL A 77 20.47 -6.07 7.11
N TRP A 78 21.14 -4.98 7.47
CA TRP A 78 20.64 -3.63 7.17
C TRP A 78 20.61 -3.33 5.67
N LEU A 79 21.59 -3.83 4.92
CA LEU A 79 21.69 -3.62 3.47
C LEU A 79 20.63 -4.43 2.73
N GLU A 80 20.44 -5.69 3.13
CA GLU A 80 19.33 -6.52 2.62
C GLU A 80 17.97 -5.89 2.91
N GLY A 81 17.82 -5.33 4.11
CA GLY A 81 16.59 -4.64 4.50
C GLY A 81 16.29 -3.42 3.64
N ILE A 82 17.29 -2.55 3.41
CA ILE A 82 17.14 -1.38 2.52
C ILE A 82 16.86 -1.84 1.09
N ALA A 83 17.61 -2.81 0.57
CA ALA A 83 17.42 -3.33 -0.78
C ALA A 83 16.00 -3.90 -0.96
N ALA A 84 15.49 -4.67 0.01
CA ALA A 84 14.14 -5.21 -0.03
C ALA A 84 13.08 -4.10 -0.08
N VAL A 85 13.21 -3.06 0.74
CA VAL A 85 12.29 -1.91 0.74
C VAL A 85 12.32 -1.19 -0.61
N VAL A 86 13.52 -0.89 -1.13
CA VAL A 86 13.68 -0.17 -2.41
C VAL A 86 13.12 -0.97 -3.59
N VAL A 87 13.41 -2.28 -3.65
CA VAL A 87 12.92 -3.13 -4.75
C VAL A 87 11.41 -3.33 -4.67
N LEU A 88 10.85 -3.50 -3.47
CA LEU A 88 9.40 -3.58 -3.29
C LEU A 88 8.71 -2.27 -3.67
N ASP A 89 9.27 -1.12 -3.28
CA ASP A 89 8.76 0.20 -3.66
C ASP A 89 8.80 0.40 -5.17
N PHE A 90 9.94 0.09 -5.80
CA PHE A 90 10.08 0.15 -7.24
C PHE A 90 9.10 -0.79 -7.96
N ALA A 91 8.87 -2.00 -7.45
CA ALA A 91 7.90 -2.93 -8.02
C ALA A 91 6.47 -2.39 -7.96
N ILE A 92 6.08 -1.77 -6.84
CA ILE A 92 4.76 -1.13 -6.71
C ILE A 92 4.65 0.12 -7.59
N TYR A 93 5.72 0.92 -7.70
CA TYR A 93 5.79 2.03 -8.64
C TYR A 93 5.61 1.53 -10.09
N ALA A 94 6.34 0.51 -10.51
CA ALA A 94 6.23 -0.07 -11.84
C ALA A 94 4.82 -0.63 -12.10
N GLN A 95 4.24 -1.35 -11.12
CA GLN A 95 2.85 -1.83 -11.18
C GLN A 95 1.88 -0.66 -11.40
N HIS A 96 2.03 0.43 -10.65
CA HIS A 96 1.20 1.62 -10.79
C HIS A 96 1.32 2.23 -12.20
N ARG A 97 2.52 2.33 -12.75
CA ARG A 97 2.74 2.78 -14.14
C ARG A 97 2.05 1.86 -15.15
N VAL A 98 2.12 0.54 -14.95
CA VAL A 98 1.43 -0.45 -15.80
C VAL A 98 -0.09 -0.29 -15.71
N PHE A 99 -0.63 -0.03 -14.52
CA PHE A 99 -2.06 0.23 -14.33
C PHE A 99 -2.55 1.47 -15.08
N HIS A 100 -1.71 2.49 -15.23
CA HIS A 100 -2.02 3.64 -16.08
C HIS A 100 -1.85 3.38 -17.58
N ALA A 101 -0.93 2.49 -17.98
CA ALA A 101 -0.62 2.24 -19.38
C ALA A 101 -1.54 1.22 -20.05
N VAL A 102 -2.00 0.20 -19.32
CA VAL A 102 -2.79 -0.91 -19.88
C VAL A 102 -4.30 -0.62 -19.72
N PRO A 103 -5.09 -0.52 -20.80
CA PRO A 103 -6.50 -0.09 -20.73
C PRO A 103 -7.37 -0.92 -19.79
N PHE A 104 -7.17 -2.24 -19.75
CA PHE A 104 -7.90 -3.11 -18.84
C PHE A 104 -7.58 -2.82 -17.37
N LEU A 105 -6.31 -2.66 -17.03
CA LEU A 105 -5.86 -2.40 -15.66
C LEU A 105 -6.23 -0.98 -15.22
N TRP A 106 -6.23 -0.02 -16.16
CA TRP A 106 -6.73 1.33 -15.92
C TRP A 106 -8.20 1.34 -15.48
N ARG A 107 -9.04 0.44 -16.01
CA ARG A 107 -10.46 0.36 -15.59
C ARG A 107 -10.61 -0.02 -14.12
N LEU A 108 -9.66 -0.78 -13.57
CA LEU A 108 -9.62 -1.08 -12.13
C LEU A 108 -9.08 0.14 -11.38
N HIS A 109 -7.91 0.62 -11.81
CA HIS A 109 -7.17 1.66 -11.12
C HIS A 109 -7.83 3.04 -11.14
N ARG A 110 -8.66 3.35 -12.15
CA ARG A 110 -9.40 4.62 -12.21
C ARG A 110 -10.35 4.82 -11.03
N MET A 111 -10.72 3.76 -10.29
CA MET A 111 -11.48 3.89 -9.06
C MET A 111 -10.73 4.72 -8.02
N HIS A 112 -9.40 4.54 -7.93
CA HIS A 112 -8.54 5.35 -7.08
C HIS A 112 -8.56 6.83 -7.50
N HIS A 113 -8.49 7.09 -8.81
CA HIS A 113 -8.46 8.44 -9.40
C HIS A 113 -9.83 9.11 -9.55
N ALA A 114 -10.94 8.40 -9.28
CA ALA A 114 -12.29 8.91 -9.49
C ALA A 114 -12.82 9.72 -8.30
N ASP A 115 -11.98 10.06 -7.33
CA ASP A 115 -12.42 10.81 -6.15
C ASP A 115 -12.46 12.31 -6.44
N VAL A 116 -13.57 12.97 -6.11
CA VAL A 116 -13.83 14.36 -6.54
C VAL A 116 -13.07 15.40 -5.72
N ASP A 117 -12.72 15.10 -4.47
CA ASP A 117 -11.72 15.88 -3.74
C ASP A 117 -10.66 14.97 -3.16
N VAL A 118 -9.41 15.16 -3.54
CA VAL A 118 -8.31 14.34 -3.05
C VAL A 118 -8.06 14.65 -1.56
N ASP A 119 -8.18 13.64 -0.69
CA ASP A 119 -7.96 13.77 0.76
C ASP A 119 -7.32 12.50 1.36
N VAL A 120 -7.01 12.50 2.66
CA VAL A 120 -6.32 11.36 3.32
C VAL A 120 -6.98 9.99 3.07
N THR A 121 -8.29 9.96 2.82
CA THR A 121 -9.04 8.71 2.59
C THR A 121 -8.99 8.24 1.15
N THR A 122 -8.74 9.13 0.19
CA THR A 122 -8.55 8.78 -1.23
C THR A 122 -7.36 7.83 -1.40
N GLY A 123 -6.32 7.98 -0.59
CA GLY A 123 -5.15 7.10 -0.54
C GLY A 123 -5.45 5.65 -0.13
N ALA A 124 -6.65 5.37 0.40
CA ALA A 124 -7.10 4.04 0.80
C ALA A 124 -8.23 3.49 -0.09
N ARG A 125 -8.62 4.22 -1.14
CA ARG A 125 -9.72 3.84 -2.03
C ARG A 125 -9.16 3.13 -3.26
N PHE A 126 -9.17 1.80 -3.26
CA PHE A 126 -8.74 0.98 -4.39
C PHE A 126 -9.86 0.05 -4.85
N HIS A 127 -9.73 -0.48 -6.08
CA HIS A 127 -10.62 -1.55 -6.51
C HIS A 127 -10.18 -2.88 -5.85
N PRO A 128 -11.08 -3.73 -5.34
CA PRO A 128 -10.67 -4.97 -4.66
C PRO A 128 -9.76 -5.89 -5.47
N ALA A 129 -10.05 -6.04 -6.77
CA ALA A 129 -9.20 -6.79 -7.69
C ALA A 129 -7.78 -6.18 -7.82
N GLU A 130 -7.66 -4.85 -7.74
CA GLU A 130 -6.37 -4.16 -7.78
C GLU A 130 -5.52 -4.50 -6.55
N ILE A 131 -6.14 -4.52 -5.36
CA ILE A 131 -5.48 -4.90 -4.11
C ILE A 131 -5.01 -6.35 -4.15
N LEU A 132 -5.82 -7.28 -4.67
CA LEU A 132 -5.43 -8.69 -4.79
C LEU A 132 -4.29 -8.88 -5.80
N LEU A 133 -4.34 -8.19 -6.94
CA LEU A 133 -3.24 -8.19 -7.91
C LEU A 133 -1.95 -7.64 -7.28
N SER A 134 -2.06 -6.53 -6.55
CA SER A 134 -0.90 -5.95 -5.87
C SER A 134 -0.32 -6.85 -4.78
N LEU A 135 -1.18 -7.58 -4.06
CA LEU A 135 -0.75 -8.59 -3.10
C LEU A 135 0.05 -9.70 -3.79
N GLY A 136 -0.43 -10.18 -4.95
CA GLY A 136 0.28 -11.17 -5.76
C GLY A 136 1.66 -10.68 -6.23
N VAL A 137 1.76 -9.44 -6.74
CA VAL A 137 3.04 -8.82 -7.12
C VAL A 137 3.99 -8.75 -5.91
N LYS A 138 3.50 -8.33 -4.74
CA LYS A 138 4.30 -8.33 -3.51
C LYS A 138 4.81 -9.72 -3.15
N PHE A 139 3.97 -10.75 -3.23
CA PHE A 139 4.39 -12.13 -2.94
C PHE A 139 5.48 -12.59 -3.90
N LEU A 140 5.36 -12.31 -5.19
CA LEU A 140 6.38 -12.66 -6.17
C LEU A 140 7.73 -12.00 -5.84
N VAL A 141 7.73 -10.70 -5.52
CA VAL A 141 8.96 -9.97 -5.16
C VAL A 141 9.52 -10.47 -3.83
N ILE A 142 8.68 -10.70 -2.82
CA ILE A 142 9.10 -11.24 -1.51
C ILE A 142 9.75 -12.61 -1.69
N ALA A 143 9.15 -13.51 -2.47
CA ALA A 143 9.70 -14.83 -2.73
C ALA A 143 11.01 -14.77 -3.55
N ALA A 144 11.09 -13.89 -4.54
CA ALA A 144 12.29 -13.74 -5.37
C ALA A 144 13.48 -13.18 -4.57
N LEU A 145 13.25 -12.18 -3.72
CA LEU A 145 14.30 -11.60 -2.87
C LEU A 145 14.60 -12.47 -1.65
N GLY A 146 13.59 -13.17 -1.14
CA GLY A 146 13.61 -13.76 0.21
C GLY A 146 13.49 -12.68 1.29
N ALA A 147 12.78 -11.59 1.00
CA ALA A 147 12.73 -10.42 1.87
C ALA A 147 12.31 -10.80 3.30
N SER A 148 13.05 -10.33 4.30
CA SER A 148 12.76 -10.65 5.70
C SER A 148 11.38 -10.13 6.12
N PRO A 149 10.69 -10.79 7.08
CA PRO A 149 9.41 -10.31 7.60
C PRO A 149 9.49 -8.87 8.14
N GLY A 150 10.62 -8.50 8.75
CA GLY A 150 10.87 -7.15 9.25
C GLY A 150 10.94 -6.12 8.13
N SER A 151 11.66 -6.42 7.05
CA SER A 151 11.76 -5.54 5.87
C SER A 151 10.40 -5.35 5.19
N VAL A 152 9.62 -6.43 5.05
CA VAL A 152 8.27 -6.38 4.48
C VAL A 152 7.33 -5.55 5.35
N LEU A 153 7.40 -5.69 6.68
CA LEU A 153 6.61 -4.87 7.60
C LEU A 153 6.95 -3.38 7.47
N VAL A 154 8.25 -3.03 7.44
CA VAL A 154 8.72 -1.65 7.27
C VAL A 154 8.21 -1.08 5.93
N PHE A 155 8.38 -1.82 4.85
CA PHE A 155 7.86 -1.46 3.53
C PHE A 155 6.35 -1.20 3.57
N GLU A 156 5.56 -2.11 4.14
CA GLU A 156 4.10 -1.94 4.21
C GLU A 156 3.69 -0.72 5.02
N VAL A 157 4.40 -0.40 6.10
CA VAL A 157 4.15 0.81 6.90
C VAL A 157 4.48 2.06 6.10
N LEU A 158 5.65 2.10 5.44
CA LEU A 158 6.08 3.23 4.62
C LEU A 158 5.13 3.46 3.44
N LEU A 159 4.73 2.40 2.73
CA LEU A 159 3.79 2.47 1.61
C LEU A 159 2.44 3.07 2.04
N ASN A 160 1.88 2.58 3.15
CA ASN A 160 0.60 3.12 3.64
C ASN A 160 0.72 4.58 4.09
N ALA A 161 1.80 4.92 4.79
CA ALA A 161 1.99 6.27 5.30
C ALA A 161 2.20 7.29 4.18
N THR A 162 3.00 6.93 3.18
CA THR A 162 3.28 7.79 2.02
C THR A 162 2.07 7.94 1.11
N ALA A 163 1.27 6.88 0.92
CA ALA A 163 0.02 6.96 0.16
C ALA A 163 -0.99 7.95 0.78
N MET A 164 -1.12 7.97 2.11
CA MET A 164 -1.94 8.96 2.81
C MET A 164 -1.37 10.39 2.73
N PHE A 165 -0.04 10.51 2.73
CA PHE A 165 0.65 11.80 2.71
C PHE A 165 0.62 12.48 1.34
N MET A 166 0.99 11.78 0.25
CA MET A 166 1.04 12.34 -1.10
C MET A 166 -0.32 12.83 -1.56
N VAL A 167 -1.37 12.09 -1.24
CA VAL A 167 -2.75 12.45 -1.57
C VAL A 167 -3.21 13.67 -0.76
N GLY A 168 -2.69 13.88 0.45
CA GLY A 168 -2.96 15.08 1.25
C GLY A 168 -2.19 16.34 0.82
N MET A 169 -1.13 16.21 0.02
CA MET A 169 -0.20 17.32 -0.29
C MET A 169 0.06 17.59 -1.77
N ASP A 170 -0.02 16.59 -2.65
CA ASP A 170 0.39 16.69 -4.04
C ASP A 170 -0.81 17.04 -4.92
N SER A 171 -0.94 18.33 -5.20
CA SER A 171 -1.90 18.81 -6.19
C SER A 171 -1.54 20.23 -6.67
N ARG A 172 -0.39 20.31 -7.35
CA ARG A 172 -0.13 21.39 -8.31
C ARG A 172 -0.98 21.17 -9.56
#